data_AF-A0AAV4U813-F1
#
_entry.id   AF-A0AAV4U813-F1
#
_cell.length_a   1.000
_cell.length_b   1.000
_cell.length_c   1.000
_cell.angle_alpha   90.00
_cell.angle_beta   90.00
_cell.angle_gamma   90.00
#
_symmetry.space_group_name_H-M   'P 1'
#
loop_
_entity.id
_entity.type
_entity.pdbx_description
1 polymer ?
#
loop_
_entity_poly.entity_id
_entity_poly.type
_entity_poly.pdbx_seq_one_letter_code
_entity_poly.pdbx_strand_id
1 'polypeptide(L)'
;MSNEKVHRCENFELLLSDNDTDIFFSISCRTERGYLLPLEEYRKDTCARCYYYLPSFAFHDSKKLKYEDATGNLVDVVNNKSYEADPEIAGHPAYYTFQSELYARKWIACCRAALDCCSRMLSEPFTEDNGTLHCPRTWDGWQCWPDTPAGEEAEGLCQEHVYFMSQPPPCPSKLYRILTSAHLSEWKFFQCENFYEL
;
A
#
# COMPACT_ATOMS: atom_id res chain seq x y z
N MET A 1 -0.23 22.74 0.17
CA MET A 1 -0.25 22.26 -1.22
C MET A 1 0.28 20.83 -1.22
N SER A 2 -0.60 19.86 -0.94
CA SER A 2 -0.28 18.43 -0.98
C SER A 2 -0.47 17.91 -2.40
N ASN A 3 0.56 17.29 -2.96
CA ASN A 3 0.47 16.58 -4.23
C ASN A 3 -0.36 15.31 -4.03
N GLU A 4 -1.64 15.36 -4.41
CA GLU A 4 -2.52 14.21 -4.49
C GLU A 4 -2.06 13.33 -5.67
N LYS A 5 -1.64 12.09 -5.42
CA LYS A 5 -1.21 11.15 -6.47
C LYS A 5 -2.45 10.54 -7.11
N VAL A 6 -2.64 10.81 -8.41
CA VAL A 6 -3.76 10.34 -9.23
C VAL A 6 -3.38 9.02 -9.91
N HIS A 7 -4.19 7.97 -9.74
CA HIS A 7 -4.00 6.68 -10.43
C HIS A 7 -5.31 6.23 -11.09
N ARG A 8 -5.26 5.98 -12.41
CA ARG A 8 -6.39 5.63 -13.29
C ARG A 8 -6.77 4.15 -13.15
N CYS A 9 -8.07 3.81 -13.23
CA CYS A 9 -8.55 2.43 -13.29
C CYS A 9 -8.76 1.98 -14.75
N GLU A 10 -8.63 0.68 -15.00
CA GLU A 10 -8.73 0.08 -16.33
C GLU A 10 -10.04 -0.69 -16.47
N ASN A 11 -10.59 -0.72 -17.70
CA ASN A 11 -11.71 -1.60 -18.05
C ASN A 11 -11.23 -3.05 -18.07
N PHE A 12 -12.01 -3.96 -17.47
CA PHE A 12 -11.68 -5.39 -17.32
C PHE A 12 -11.81 -6.21 -18.62
N GLU A 13 -11.63 -5.59 -19.80
CA GLU A 13 -11.98 -6.20 -21.09
C GLU A 13 -10.77 -6.45 -22.04
N LEU A 14 -9.55 -6.60 -21.52
CA LEU A 14 -8.36 -6.80 -22.37
C LEU A 14 -7.42 -7.96 -22.00
N LEU A 15 -7.91 -9.03 -21.36
CA LEU A 15 -7.10 -10.24 -21.09
C LEU A 15 -7.69 -11.56 -21.63
N LEU A 16 -8.47 -11.50 -22.71
CA LEU A 16 -8.87 -12.70 -23.44
C LEU A 16 -8.47 -12.59 -24.92
N SER A 17 -7.24 -12.98 -25.23
CA SER A 17 -6.89 -13.43 -26.58
C SER A 17 -6.08 -14.73 -26.50
N ASP A 18 -6.80 -15.83 -26.71
CA ASP A 18 -6.42 -17.08 -27.38
C ASP A 18 -4.93 -17.51 -27.34
N ASN A 19 -4.57 -18.38 -26.37
CA ASN A 19 -3.98 -19.69 -26.68
C ASN A 19 -3.83 -20.58 -25.42
N ASP A 20 -4.19 -21.84 -25.57
CA ASP A 20 -4.53 -22.80 -24.53
C ASP A 20 -3.31 -23.48 -23.85
N THR A 21 -2.35 -22.71 -23.31
CA THR A 21 -1.21 -23.28 -22.53
C THR A 21 -0.64 -22.41 -21.40
N ASP A 22 -1.33 -21.38 -20.92
CA ASP A 22 -0.82 -20.54 -19.83
C ASP A 22 -1.86 -20.25 -18.73
N ILE A 23 -2.50 -21.32 -18.21
CA ILE A 23 -3.29 -21.26 -16.95
C ILE A 23 -2.31 -21.25 -15.75
N PHE A 24 -1.29 -20.41 -15.82
CA PHE A 24 -0.80 -19.71 -14.65
C PHE A 24 -1.34 -18.29 -14.80
N PHE A 25 -2.55 -18.05 -14.28
CA PHE A 25 -2.88 -16.71 -13.82
C PHE A 25 -1.67 -16.27 -12.99
N SER A 26 -0.86 -15.33 -13.52
CA SER A 26 0.29 -14.86 -12.77
C SER A 26 -0.26 -14.30 -11.45
N ILE A 27 0.01 -15.01 -10.36
CA ILE A 27 -0.48 -14.67 -9.03
C ILE A 27 0.15 -13.32 -8.69
N SER A 28 -0.60 -12.27 -8.97
CA SER A 28 -0.11 -10.90 -8.96
C SER A 28 -1.05 -10.03 -8.13
N CYS A 29 -0.46 -9.09 -7.40
CA CYS A 29 -1.18 -8.21 -6.51
C CYS A 29 -1.02 -6.77 -6.96
N ARG A 30 -2.11 -6.00 -6.84
CA ARG A 30 -2.16 -4.62 -7.33
C ARG A 30 -1.58 -3.67 -6.30
N THR A 31 -0.53 -2.95 -6.69
CA THR A 31 0.05 -1.85 -5.88
C THR A 31 -0.81 -0.60 -5.98
N GLU A 32 -0.62 0.37 -5.07
CA GLU A 32 -1.29 1.68 -5.15
C GLU A 32 -1.01 2.43 -6.46
N ARG A 33 0.12 2.12 -7.11
CA ARG A 33 0.51 2.72 -8.39
C ARG A 33 -0.24 2.14 -9.58
N GLY A 34 -1.03 1.08 -9.35
CA GLY A 34 -1.76 0.34 -10.36
C GLY A 34 -0.98 -0.79 -11.00
N TYR A 35 0.30 -1.00 -10.66
CA TYR A 35 1.07 -2.13 -11.16
C TYR A 35 0.59 -3.45 -10.55
N LEU A 36 0.47 -4.48 -11.37
CA LEU A 36 0.31 -5.86 -10.97
C LEU A 36 1.70 -6.49 -10.86
N LEU A 37 2.07 -6.88 -9.65
CA LEU A 37 3.38 -7.48 -9.37
C LEU A 37 3.22 -8.90 -8.83
N PRO A 38 4.07 -9.87 -9.23
CA PRO A 38 4.15 -11.17 -8.56
C PRO A 38 4.42 -10.99 -7.06
N LEU A 39 3.99 -11.94 -6.23
CA LEU A 39 4.05 -11.85 -4.77
C LEU A 39 5.42 -11.40 -4.21
N GLU A 40 6.53 -11.91 -4.76
CA GLU A 40 7.87 -11.56 -4.30
C GLU A 40 8.27 -10.12 -4.64
N GLU A 41 7.92 -9.63 -5.82
CA GLU A 41 8.15 -8.23 -6.21
C GLU A 41 7.21 -7.29 -5.46
N TYR A 42 5.95 -7.71 -5.29
CA TYR A 42 4.96 -7.00 -4.50
C TYR A 42 5.42 -6.82 -3.05
N ARG A 43 5.96 -7.87 -2.41
CA ARG A 43 6.57 -7.80 -1.08
C ARG A 43 7.64 -6.72 -1.03
N LYS A 44 8.65 -6.81 -1.91
CA LYS A 44 9.77 -5.86 -1.92
C LYS A 44 9.30 -4.41 -2.10
N ASP A 45 8.44 -4.17 -3.10
CA ASP A 45 7.93 -2.82 -3.38
C ASP A 45 7.11 -2.27 -2.21
N THR A 46 6.12 -3.02 -1.73
CA THR A 46 5.24 -2.54 -0.65
C THR A 46 5.98 -2.34 0.67
N CYS A 47 6.94 -3.19 1.00
CA CYS A 47 7.74 -3.04 2.22
C CYS A 47 8.72 -1.85 2.12
N ALA A 48 9.26 -1.56 0.93
CA ALA A 48 10.06 -0.35 0.70
C ALA A 48 9.19 0.92 0.80
N ARG A 49 7.96 0.88 0.30
CA ARG A 49 6.99 1.98 0.43
C ARG A 49 6.55 2.20 1.87
N CYS A 50 6.29 1.13 2.62
CA CYS A 50 6.05 1.20 4.06
C CYS A 50 7.19 1.93 4.80
N TYR A 51 8.45 1.66 4.43
CA TYR A 51 9.60 2.40 4.96
C TYR A 51 9.56 3.87 4.55
N TYR A 52 9.30 4.14 3.27
CA TYR A 52 9.22 5.48 2.71
C TYR A 52 8.16 6.35 3.40
N TYR A 53 7.02 5.77 3.74
CA TYR A 53 5.92 6.49 4.41
C TYR A 53 6.32 6.97 5.78
N LEU A 54 7.10 6.22 6.54
CA LEU A 54 7.48 6.66 7.89
C LEU A 54 8.11 8.06 7.88
N PRO A 55 7.76 8.92 8.85
CA PRO A 55 8.20 10.30 8.87
C PRO A 55 9.70 10.38 9.15
N SER A 56 10.36 11.49 8.81
CA SER A 56 11.80 11.63 9.00
C SER A 56 12.25 11.43 10.46
N PHE A 57 11.42 11.84 11.43
CA PHE A 57 11.68 11.62 12.86
C PHE A 57 11.57 10.15 13.28
N ALA A 58 11.13 9.23 12.43
CA ALA A 58 11.16 7.80 12.75
C ALA A 58 12.59 7.22 12.66
N PHE A 59 13.51 7.99 12.08
CA PHE A 59 14.87 7.57 11.77
C PHE A 59 15.86 8.36 12.61
N HIS A 60 17.01 7.75 12.89
CA HIS A 60 18.16 8.50 13.38
C HIS A 60 18.52 9.61 12.38
N ASP A 61 18.99 10.75 12.88
CA ASP A 61 19.33 11.93 12.08
C ASP A 61 20.11 11.55 10.82
N SER A 62 19.57 11.95 9.67
CA SER A 62 20.15 11.72 8.33
C SER A 62 20.34 10.25 7.90
N LYS A 63 19.76 9.27 8.61
CA LYS A 63 19.88 7.84 8.24
C LYS A 63 18.71 7.29 7.42
N LYS A 64 17.68 8.08 7.13
CA LYS A 64 16.55 7.64 6.31
C LYS A 64 17.02 7.31 4.89
N LEU A 65 16.84 6.07 4.46
CA LEU A 65 17.13 5.63 3.10
C LEU A 65 16.14 6.26 2.11
N LYS A 66 16.61 6.54 0.90
CA LYS A 66 15.76 7.06 -0.19
C LYS A 66 15.06 5.90 -0.88
N TYR A 67 13.74 6.00 -1.08
CA TYR A 67 13.02 5.07 -1.95
C TYR A 67 13.25 5.41 -3.43
N GLU A 68 13.53 4.41 -4.24
CA GLU A 68 13.73 4.52 -5.68
C GLU A 68 12.54 3.92 -6.44
N ASP A 69 11.68 4.78 -6.98
CA ASP A 69 10.42 4.38 -7.64
C ASP A 69 10.62 3.38 -8.80
N ALA A 70 11.76 3.46 -9.51
CA ALA A 70 12.05 2.64 -10.69
C ALA A 70 12.37 1.18 -10.33
N THR A 71 12.99 0.96 -9.18
CA THR A 71 13.47 -0.38 -8.75
C THR A 71 12.66 -0.93 -7.58
N GLY A 72 11.94 -0.09 -6.85
CA GLY A 72 11.27 -0.46 -5.61
C GLY A 72 12.23 -0.62 -4.43
N ASN A 73 13.51 -0.22 -4.57
CA ASN A 73 14.53 -0.43 -3.56
C ASN A 73 14.71 0.77 -2.61
N LEU A 74 15.38 0.51 -1.48
CA LEU A 74 15.87 1.51 -0.55
C LEU A 74 17.35 1.80 -0.83
N VAL A 75 17.69 3.05 -1.07
CA VAL A 75 19.04 3.49 -1.44
C VAL A 75 19.64 4.35 -0.35
N ASP A 76 20.83 3.97 0.09
CA ASP A 76 21.69 4.81 0.92
C ASP A 76 22.40 5.82 0.01
N VAL A 77 22.03 7.09 0.15
CA VAL A 77 22.55 8.19 -0.69
C VAL A 77 24.01 8.53 -0.39
N VAL A 78 24.56 8.09 0.74
CA VAL A 78 25.94 8.42 1.14
C VAL A 78 26.95 7.49 0.46
N ASN A 79 26.64 6.19 0.41
CA ASN A 79 27.52 5.18 -0.20
C ASN A 79 26.97 4.59 -1.50
N ASN A 80 25.82 5.07 -1.96
CA ASN A 80 25.12 4.62 -3.18
C ASN A 80 24.79 3.12 -3.19
N LYS A 81 24.55 2.53 -2.01
CA LYS A 81 24.18 1.12 -1.89
C LYS A 81 22.66 0.97 -1.89
N SER A 82 22.18 0.03 -2.70
CA SER A 82 20.76 -0.31 -2.83
C SER A 82 20.44 -1.58 -2.03
N TYR A 83 19.26 -1.60 -1.41
CA TYR A 83 18.76 -2.68 -0.57
C TYR A 83 17.32 -3.00 -0.96
N GLU A 84 17.03 -4.27 -1.21
CA GLU A 84 15.66 -4.75 -1.32
C GLU A 84 15.01 -4.70 0.07
N ALA A 85 13.81 -4.13 0.19
CA ALA A 85 13.17 -4.03 1.49
C ALA A 85 12.56 -5.36 1.92
N ASP A 86 13.22 -6.04 2.85
CA ASP A 86 12.69 -7.26 3.48
C ASP A 86 12.87 -7.19 5.01
N PRO A 87 11.78 -7.03 5.78
CA PRO A 87 11.84 -7.01 7.23
C PRO A 87 12.11 -8.37 7.88
N GLU A 88 11.97 -9.48 7.16
CA GLU A 88 12.20 -10.82 7.71
C GLU A 88 13.69 -11.21 7.65
N ILE A 89 14.51 -10.45 6.92
CA ILE A 89 15.98 -10.61 6.93
C ILE A 89 16.54 -10.09 8.26
N ALA A 90 17.02 -11.01 9.10
CA ALA A 90 17.68 -10.67 10.36
C ALA A 90 18.87 -9.72 10.10
N GLY A 91 18.85 -8.56 10.77
CA GLY A 91 19.90 -7.54 10.62
C GLY A 91 19.84 -6.77 9.30
N HIS A 92 18.68 -6.71 8.63
CA HIS A 92 18.50 -5.88 7.45
C HIS A 92 18.97 -4.43 7.68
N PRO A 93 19.74 -3.79 6.78
CA PRO A 93 20.30 -2.46 6.99
C PRO A 93 19.26 -1.37 7.31
N ALA A 94 18.07 -1.46 6.71
CA ALA A 94 16.97 -0.54 7.02
C ALA A 94 16.54 -0.58 8.49
N TYR A 95 16.65 -1.74 9.17
CA TYR A 95 16.30 -1.88 10.58
C TYR A 95 17.12 -0.94 11.48
N TYR A 96 18.42 -0.81 11.20
CA TYR A 96 19.33 0.02 12.00
C TYR A 96 19.21 1.53 11.70
N THR A 97 18.33 1.92 10.79
CA THR A 97 18.06 3.33 10.50
C THR A 97 17.01 3.93 11.44
N PHE A 98 16.14 3.10 12.03
CA PHE A 98 15.08 3.56 12.91
C PHE A 98 15.62 4.06 14.25
N GLN A 99 15.05 5.16 14.77
CA GLN A 99 15.46 5.72 16.06
C GLN A 99 14.99 4.90 17.27
N SER A 100 14.00 4.02 17.08
CA SER A 100 13.46 3.17 18.13
C SER A 100 12.84 1.91 17.54
N GLU A 101 12.76 0.87 18.38
CA GLU A 101 12.10 -0.39 18.02
C GLU A 101 10.63 -0.20 17.65
N LEU A 102 9.95 0.82 18.20
CA LEU A 102 8.56 1.14 17.87
C LEU A 102 8.37 1.39 16.36
N TYR A 103 9.24 2.18 15.74
CA TYR A 103 9.12 2.47 14.30
C TYR A 103 9.52 1.29 13.43
N ALA A 104 10.53 0.52 13.86
CA ALA A 104 10.87 -0.73 13.20
C ALA A 104 9.68 -1.70 13.21
N ARG A 105 9.00 -1.86 14.36
CA ARG A 105 7.78 -2.68 14.47
C ARG A 105 6.65 -2.17 13.59
N LYS A 106 6.42 -0.85 13.51
CA LYS A 106 5.42 -0.26 12.59
C LYS A 106 5.75 -0.55 11.13
N TRP A 107 7.02 -0.45 10.72
CA TRP A 107 7.45 -0.82 9.37
C TRP A 107 7.17 -2.30 9.05
N ILE A 108 7.57 -3.20 9.95
CA ILE A 108 7.33 -4.65 9.82
C ILE A 108 5.83 -4.94 9.74
N ALA A 109 5.03 -4.33 10.61
CA ALA A 109 3.58 -4.51 10.63
C ALA A 109 2.89 -3.99 9.35
N CYS A 110 3.35 -2.86 8.80
CA CYS A 110 2.88 -2.35 7.51
C CYS A 110 3.19 -3.33 6.36
N CYS A 111 4.41 -3.87 6.32
CA CYS A 111 4.81 -4.86 5.31
C CYS A 111 3.94 -6.12 5.39
N ARG A 112 3.69 -6.64 6.60
CA ARG A 112 2.81 -7.80 6.79
C ARG A 112 1.38 -7.52 6.38
N ALA A 113 0.84 -6.35 6.72
CA ALA A 113 -0.50 -5.94 6.30
C ALA A 113 -0.64 -5.86 4.77
N ALA A 114 0.42 -5.45 4.06
CA ALA A 114 0.44 -5.49 2.59
C ALA A 114 0.38 -6.93 2.05
N LEU A 115 1.11 -7.87 2.65
CA LEU A 115 1.07 -9.28 2.25
C LEU A 115 -0.29 -9.94 2.55
N ASP A 116 -0.90 -9.59 3.68
CA ASP A 116 -2.26 -10.01 4.01
C ASP A 116 -3.25 -9.43 2.99
N CYS A 117 -3.05 -8.18 2.57
CA CYS A 117 -3.84 -7.57 1.51
C CYS A 117 -3.71 -8.31 0.18
N CYS A 118 -2.49 -8.65 -0.23
CA CYS A 118 -2.25 -9.45 -1.43
C CYS A 118 -2.95 -10.82 -1.34
N SER A 119 -2.88 -11.48 -0.18
CA SER A 119 -3.59 -12.74 0.05
C SER A 119 -5.12 -12.58 -0.13
N ARG A 120 -5.69 -11.49 0.38
CA ARG A 120 -7.11 -11.15 0.18
C ARG A 120 -7.43 -10.91 -1.29
N MET A 121 -6.61 -10.13 -2.00
CA MET A 121 -6.80 -9.86 -3.44
C MET A 121 -6.86 -11.14 -4.26
N LEU A 122 -6.09 -12.16 -3.88
CA LEU A 122 -6.02 -13.44 -4.57
C LEU A 122 -7.14 -14.41 -4.18
N SER A 123 -7.66 -14.30 -2.94
CA SER A 123 -8.70 -15.18 -2.43
C SER A 123 -10.12 -14.72 -2.70
N GLU A 124 -10.34 -13.40 -2.77
CA GLU A 124 -11.67 -12.81 -2.96
C GLU A 124 -12.04 -12.87 -4.45
N PRO A 125 -13.26 -13.29 -4.82
CA PRO A 125 -13.68 -13.28 -6.22
C PRO A 125 -13.64 -11.86 -6.77
N PHE A 126 -13.32 -11.70 -8.06
CA PHE A 126 -13.51 -10.42 -8.74
C PHE A 126 -14.99 -10.03 -8.68
N THR A 127 -15.25 -8.73 -8.50
CA THR A 127 -16.62 -8.23 -8.58
C THR A 127 -17.17 -8.51 -9.98
N GLU A 128 -18.37 -9.09 -10.08
CA GLU A 128 -18.97 -9.43 -11.36
C GLU A 128 -19.09 -8.19 -12.24
N ASP A 129 -18.56 -8.27 -13.46
CA ASP A 129 -18.70 -7.22 -14.47
C ASP A 129 -20.14 -7.22 -15.01
N ASN A 130 -21.02 -6.54 -14.29
CA ASN A 130 -22.39 -6.28 -14.69
C ASN A 130 -22.51 -5.01 -15.56
N GLY A 131 -21.40 -4.53 -16.13
CA GLY A 131 -21.32 -3.27 -16.87
C GLY A 131 -21.18 -2.02 -15.98
N THR A 132 -20.97 -2.21 -14.67
CA THR A 132 -20.67 -1.10 -13.75
C THR A 132 -19.16 -0.86 -13.72
N LEU A 133 -18.74 0.40 -13.77
CA LEU A 133 -17.33 0.75 -13.62
C LEU A 133 -16.91 0.56 -12.16
N HIS A 134 -15.74 -0.05 -11.93
CA HIS A 134 -15.18 -0.24 -10.58
C HIS A 134 -13.75 0.29 -10.50
N CYS A 135 -13.38 0.72 -9.30
CA CYS A 135 -11.98 0.88 -8.92
C CYS A 135 -11.45 -0.46 -8.39
N PRO A 136 -10.36 -0.99 -8.94
CA PRO A 136 -9.84 -2.30 -8.54
C PRO A 136 -9.17 -2.23 -7.18
N ARG A 137 -9.31 -3.32 -6.43
CA ARG A 137 -8.69 -3.58 -5.13
C ARG A 137 -7.21 -3.23 -5.12
N THR A 138 -6.73 -2.69 -4.01
CA THR A 138 -5.35 -2.19 -3.92
C THR A 138 -4.87 -2.07 -2.48
N TRP A 139 -3.55 -2.08 -2.31
CA TRP A 139 -2.89 -1.67 -1.08
C TRP A 139 -2.36 -0.26 -1.24
N ASP A 140 -2.82 0.66 -0.39
CA ASP A 140 -2.51 2.09 -0.51
C ASP A 140 -1.33 2.57 0.35
N GLY A 141 -0.63 1.64 0.99
CA GLY A 141 0.43 1.96 1.95
C GLY A 141 -0.02 1.96 3.40
N TRP A 142 -1.32 2.01 3.69
CA TRP A 142 -1.89 1.96 5.04
C TRP A 142 -2.89 0.82 5.23
N GLN A 143 -3.77 0.57 4.25
CA GLN A 143 -4.74 -0.50 4.33
C GLN A 143 -5.10 -1.12 2.99
N CYS A 144 -5.79 -2.25 3.08
CA CYS A 144 -6.28 -2.99 1.93
C CYS A 144 -7.68 -2.53 1.54
N TRP A 145 -7.85 -2.20 0.28
CA TRP A 145 -9.12 -1.78 -0.29
C TRP A 145 -9.67 -2.84 -1.23
N PRO A 146 -10.97 -3.16 -1.14
CA PRO A 146 -11.62 -4.07 -2.07
C PRO A 146 -11.86 -3.39 -3.43
N ASP A 147 -12.44 -4.13 -4.37
CA ASP A 147 -13.02 -3.50 -5.56
C ASP A 147 -14.22 -2.64 -5.11
N THR A 148 -14.32 -1.41 -5.62
CA THR A 148 -15.38 -0.47 -5.23
C THR A 148 -16.04 0.12 -6.47
N PRO A 149 -17.39 0.05 -6.62
CA PRO A 149 -18.10 0.68 -7.74
C PRO A 149 -17.79 2.17 -7.86
N ALA A 150 -17.75 2.71 -9.09
CA ALA A 150 -17.46 4.11 -9.35
C ALA A 150 -18.52 5.05 -8.77
N GLY A 151 -18.11 6.08 -8.04
CA GLY A 151 -18.99 7.00 -7.32
C GLY A 151 -19.36 6.54 -5.91
N GLU A 152 -18.88 5.38 -5.46
CA GLU A 152 -19.07 4.87 -4.10
C GLU A 152 -17.84 5.09 -3.21
N GLU A 153 -18.04 4.89 -1.92
CA GLU A 153 -17.04 5.07 -0.88
C GLU A 153 -16.74 3.72 -0.21
N ALA A 154 -15.47 3.41 -0.04
CA ALA A 154 -15.03 2.31 0.82
C ALA A 154 -14.56 2.86 2.17
N GLU A 155 -14.96 2.20 3.24
CA GLU A 155 -14.56 2.52 4.61
C GLU A 155 -13.68 1.41 5.18
N GLY A 156 -12.66 1.80 5.96
CA GLY A 156 -11.80 0.85 6.65
C GLY A 156 -11.24 1.43 7.95
N LEU A 157 -11.12 0.57 8.98
CA LEU A 157 -10.56 0.95 10.27
C LEU A 157 -9.09 1.33 10.13
N CYS A 158 -8.70 2.44 10.77
CA CYS A 158 -7.29 2.88 10.74
C CYS A 158 -6.40 1.82 11.42
N GLN A 159 -5.37 1.36 10.71
CA GLN A 159 -4.52 0.24 11.11
C GLN A 159 -3.50 0.65 12.19
N GLU A 160 -3.13 -0.27 13.09
CA GLU A 160 -2.19 0.02 14.20
C GLU A 160 -0.79 0.45 13.72
N HIS A 161 -0.36 -0.05 12.57
CA HIS A 161 0.95 0.27 12.01
C HIS A 161 1.02 1.69 11.42
N VAL A 162 -0.13 2.36 11.22
CA VAL A 162 -0.19 3.77 10.83
C VAL A 162 0.43 4.63 11.94
N TYR A 163 1.20 5.63 11.55
CA TYR A 163 1.79 6.59 12.47
C TYR A 163 1.05 7.93 12.36
N PHE A 164 0.91 8.63 13.48
CA PHE A 164 0.35 9.97 13.52
C PHE A 164 1.42 10.95 13.98
N MET A 165 1.40 12.16 13.42
CA MET A 165 2.37 13.20 13.78
C MET A 165 2.11 13.78 15.19
N SER A 166 0.94 13.55 15.77
CA SER A 166 0.57 13.93 17.15
C SER A 166 0.78 12.79 18.14
N GLN A 167 1.25 13.12 19.35
CA GLN A 167 1.25 12.23 20.51
C GLN A 167 0.30 12.75 21.60
N PRO A 168 -0.57 11.90 22.18
CA PRO A 168 -0.83 10.51 21.76
C PRO A 168 -1.43 10.45 20.35
N PRO A 169 -1.20 9.37 19.59
CA PRO A 169 -1.85 9.20 18.29
C PRO A 169 -3.37 9.26 18.52
N PRO A 170 -4.13 10.03 17.74
CA PRO A 170 -5.57 10.22 17.92
C PRO A 170 -6.38 8.98 17.53
N CYS A 171 -5.86 7.77 17.66
CA CYS A 171 -6.59 6.53 17.37
C CYS A 171 -7.19 5.92 18.65
N PRO A 172 -8.45 6.24 19.01
CA PRO A 172 -9.32 5.21 19.52
C PRO A 172 -9.64 4.24 18.36
N SER A 173 -9.97 3.00 18.71
CA SER A 173 -10.33 1.86 17.84
C SER A 173 -11.58 2.06 16.96
N LYS A 174 -11.95 3.31 16.64
CA LYS A 174 -13.18 3.72 15.97
C LYS A 174 -12.97 4.72 14.81
N LEU A 175 -11.73 5.01 14.42
CA LEU A 175 -11.47 5.87 13.26
C LEU A 175 -11.51 5.06 11.97
N TYR A 176 -12.16 5.64 10.97
CA TYR A 176 -12.22 5.12 9.62
C TYR A 176 -11.46 6.06 8.68
N ARG A 177 -10.97 5.49 7.60
CA ARG A 177 -10.55 6.23 6.42
C ARG A 177 -11.59 5.96 5.34
N ILE A 178 -11.90 6.99 4.55
CA ILE A 178 -12.75 6.87 3.37
C ILE A 178 -11.86 6.87 2.12
N LEU A 179 -12.15 5.94 1.21
CA LEU A 179 -11.59 5.94 -0.13
C LEU A 179 -12.73 6.07 -1.12
N THR A 180 -12.76 7.17 -1.88
CA THR A 180 -13.82 7.39 -2.86
C THR A 180 -13.33 6.96 -4.24
N SER A 181 -14.19 6.23 -4.94
CA SER A 181 -14.04 6.00 -6.36
C SER A 181 -14.65 7.21 -7.08
N ALA A 182 -13.86 7.93 -7.86
CA ALA A 182 -14.39 9.00 -8.69
C ALA A 182 -15.28 8.41 -9.80
N HIS A 183 -16.22 9.20 -10.32
CA HIS A 183 -17.02 8.86 -11.51
C HIS A 183 -16.18 8.51 -12.76
N LEU A 184 -14.88 8.83 -12.75
CA LEU A 184 -13.93 8.52 -13.82
C LEU A 184 -13.16 7.21 -13.57
N SER A 185 -13.59 6.40 -12.60
CA SER A 185 -12.87 5.19 -12.16
C SER A 185 -11.45 5.57 -11.73
N GLU A 186 -11.34 6.41 -10.70
CA GLU A 186 -10.05 6.82 -10.12
C GLU A 186 -10.15 6.77 -8.61
N TRP A 187 -9.09 6.30 -7.94
CA TRP A 187 -9.05 6.32 -6.47
C TRP A 187 -8.71 7.73 -5.98
N LYS A 188 -9.49 8.25 -5.01
CA LYS A 188 -9.19 9.47 -4.26
C LYS A 188 -9.04 9.17 -2.78
N PHE A 189 -7.93 9.61 -2.20
CA PHE A 189 -7.52 9.28 -0.84
C PHE A 189 -7.91 10.39 0.13
N PHE A 190 -8.89 10.13 1.00
CA PHE A 190 -9.17 10.98 2.14
C PHE A 190 -8.39 10.51 3.38
N GLN A 191 -8.14 11.41 4.33
CA GLN A 191 -7.45 11.11 5.59
C GLN A 191 -8.43 10.46 6.59
N CYS A 192 -7.92 9.86 7.69
CA CYS A 192 -8.79 9.33 8.75
C CYS A 192 -9.70 10.47 9.27
N GLU A 193 -11.01 10.26 9.23
CA GLU A 193 -12.02 11.21 9.73
C GLU A 193 -12.62 10.72 11.05
N ASN A 194 -13.07 11.66 11.88
CA ASN A 194 -13.79 11.37 13.13
C ASN A 194 -15.30 11.41 12.85
N PHE A 195 -16.00 10.27 12.87
CA PHE A 195 -17.47 10.25 13.03
C PHE A 195 -17.75 10.23 14.54
N TYR A 196 -17.71 11.42 15.15
CA TYR A 196 -18.51 11.68 16.34
C TYR A 196 -19.57 12.69 15.94
N GLU A 197 -20.69 12.20 15.40
CA GLU A 197 -21.99 12.88 15.46
C GLU A 197 -23.09 11.93 14.94
N LEU A 198 -23.76 11.24 15.87
CA LEU A 198 -25.22 11.10 15.99
C LEU A 198 -25.56 10.77 17.46
#